data_AF-A0A4Z1BW50-F1
#
_entry.id   AF-A0A4Z1BW50-F1
#
_cell.length_a   1.000
_cell.length_b   1.000
_cell.length_c   1.000
_cell.angle_alpha   90.00
_cell.angle_beta   90.00
_cell.angle_gamma   90.00
#
_symmetry.space_group_name_H-M   'P 1'
#
loop_
_entity.id
_entity.type
_entity.pdbx_description
1 polymer ?
#
loop_
_entity_poly.entity_id
_entity_poly.type
_entity_poly.pdbx_seq_one_letter_code
_entity_poly.pdbx_strand_id
1 'polypeptide(L)'
;MMLINHYYKLPQVTEGSAQNTAELFDTLIKEQFSNKEQIIAQHKSLMEYVKQPVATYFIRLYGSFTKDKYNNLRRGFLTEYLDGNRIVFCDNTFALNFTAAKAAGLPYTRQDINEFLNQKQLVFSFGITTEERELSYYDPRGAKRQNINPAGWTLAHIKPVGYGFNGDYLQTTFPNPNREEWNPLTKVRTVEDKLSENELSIARAHFLRLVHPLNSFLLPKNNLVQYEGKRLGEEADLIKFVHQYLKEQFPAEMDELESVIMHYDFPEPAPFGNIKWFGLERVLKEQEIEIDQLLQDQGIDEVYENDSSFKLLKTLRSIGMKTFRDGLYPVLKSNLDTTVQDIITAYPRYASYAEGSKKSRLSSAKTIFKNGLEEEALELIANSRI
;
A
#
# COMPACT_ATOMS: atom_id res chain seq x y z
N MET A 1 18.44 -12.91 0.18
CA MET A 1 17.66 -12.18 -0.83
C MET A 1 16.18 -12.60 -0.84
N MET A 2 15.47 -12.57 0.29
CA MET A 2 14.08 -13.07 0.41
C MET A 2 13.01 -11.98 0.26
N LEU A 3 13.25 -10.76 0.78
CA LEU A 3 12.34 -9.61 0.68
C LEU A 3 12.07 -9.16 -0.77
N ILE A 4 12.99 -9.44 -1.68
CA ILE A 4 13.11 -8.78 -3.00
C ILE A 4 12.39 -9.53 -4.13
N ASN A 5 11.95 -10.79 -3.95
CA ASN A 5 11.47 -11.59 -5.09
C ASN A 5 10.05 -12.17 -5.00
N HIS A 6 9.43 -12.17 -3.83
CA HIS A 6 8.20 -12.91 -3.62
C HIS A 6 6.98 -11.98 -3.63
N TYR A 7 6.14 -12.17 -4.64
CA TYR A 7 4.79 -11.62 -4.66
C TYR A 7 3.90 -12.47 -3.75
N TYR A 8 3.16 -11.83 -2.84
CA TYR A 8 2.31 -12.55 -1.90
C TYR A 8 0.84 -12.25 -2.18
N LYS A 9 0.09 -13.32 -2.45
CA LYS A 9 -1.35 -13.26 -2.58
C LYS A 9 -1.96 -13.55 -1.21
N LEU A 10 -2.35 -12.51 -0.50
CA LEU A 10 -3.18 -12.68 0.70
C LEU A 10 -4.54 -13.26 0.31
N PRO A 11 -5.15 -14.09 1.16
CA PRO A 11 -6.54 -14.51 0.95
C PRO A 11 -7.44 -13.28 0.91
N GLN A 12 -8.51 -13.34 0.12
CA GLN A 12 -9.51 -12.27 0.11
C GLN A 12 -10.22 -12.21 1.46
N VAL A 13 -10.62 -11.01 1.87
CA VAL A 13 -11.53 -10.83 3.01
C VAL A 13 -12.80 -11.65 2.77
N THR A 14 -13.10 -12.55 3.70
CA THR A 14 -14.36 -13.29 3.75
C THR A 14 -15.37 -12.56 4.62
N GLU A 15 -16.66 -12.82 4.41
CA GLU A 15 -17.70 -12.24 5.26
C GLU A 15 -17.62 -12.76 6.70
N GLY A 16 -18.08 -11.93 7.64
CA GLY A 16 -18.14 -12.30 9.05
C GLY A 16 -18.71 -11.20 9.93
N SER A 17 -18.75 -11.48 11.23
CA SER A 17 -19.22 -10.53 12.23
C SER A 17 -18.57 -10.80 13.58
N ALA A 18 -18.53 -9.77 14.42
CA ALA A 18 -18.09 -9.85 15.81
C ALA A 18 -19.00 -8.98 16.68
N GLN A 19 -19.32 -9.45 17.88
CA GLN A 19 -20.14 -8.69 18.83
C GLN A 19 -19.33 -7.69 19.65
N ASN A 20 -18.02 -7.90 19.74
CA ASN A 20 -17.10 -7.13 20.57
C ASN A 20 -15.66 -7.25 20.04
N THR A 21 -14.74 -6.53 20.69
CA THR A 21 -13.31 -6.49 20.34
C THR A 21 -12.63 -7.84 20.42
N ALA A 22 -12.92 -8.64 21.43
CA ALA A 22 -12.29 -9.95 21.62
C ALA A 22 -12.68 -10.92 20.49
N GLU A 23 -13.96 -10.95 20.12
CA GLU A 23 -14.42 -11.77 19.00
C GLU A 23 -13.83 -11.32 17.66
N LEU A 24 -13.74 -10.00 17.41
CA LEU A 24 -13.10 -9.47 16.21
C LEU A 24 -11.62 -9.88 16.16
N PHE A 25 -10.93 -9.76 17.30
CA PHE A 25 -9.53 -10.13 17.44
C PHE A 25 -9.29 -11.61 17.16
N ASP A 26 -10.03 -12.51 17.82
CA ASP A 26 -9.88 -13.94 17.65
C ASP A 26 -10.22 -14.39 16.23
N THR A 27 -11.19 -13.74 15.59
CA THR A 27 -11.65 -14.12 14.23
C THR A 27 -10.71 -13.63 13.13
N LEU A 28 -10.16 -12.41 13.21
CA LEU A 28 -9.45 -11.79 12.09
C LEU A 28 -7.97 -11.47 12.35
N ILE A 29 -7.59 -11.23 13.61
CA ILE A 29 -6.31 -10.57 13.92
C ILE A 29 -5.31 -11.56 14.52
N LYS A 30 -5.75 -12.42 15.44
CA LYS A 30 -4.87 -13.32 16.20
C LYS A 30 -3.96 -14.18 15.34
N GLU A 31 -4.52 -14.76 14.27
CA GLU A 31 -3.78 -15.65 13.36
C GLU A 31 -2.67 -14.92 12.59
N GLN A 32 -2.77 -13.59 12.43
CA GLN A 32 -1.70 -12.81 11.78
C GLN A 32 -0.39 -12.79 12.59
N PHE A 33 -0.41 -13.30 13.82
CA PHE A 33 0.73 -13.40 14.73
C PHE A 33 1.12 -14.85 15.05
N SER A 34 0.63 -15.85 14.30
CA SER A 34 0.92 -17.27 14.54
C SER A 34 2.36 -17.68 14.18
N ASN A 35 2.99 -17.00 13.21
CA ASN A 35 4.38 -17.22 12.78
C ASN A 35 5.41 -16.61 13.76
N LYS A 36 5.36 -17.03 15.03
CA LYS A 36 6.11 -16.40 16.14
C LYS A 36 7.62 -16.34 15.90
N GLU A 37 8.23 -17.45 15.52
CA GLU A 37 9.69 -17.53 15.30
C GLU A 37 10.15 -16.55 14.23
N GLN A 38 9.38 -16.40 13.15
CA GLN A 38 9.72 -15.50 12.05
C GLN A 38 9.50 -14.04 12.46
N ILE A 39 8.44 -13.74 13.22
CA ILE A 39 8.23 -12.40 13.77
C ILE A 39 9.40 -11.99 14.68
N ILE A 40 9.90 -12.90 15.53
CA ILE A 40 11.08 -12.67 16.38
C ILE A 40 12.34 -12.44 15.52
N ALA A 41 12.56 -13.24 14.49
CA ALA A 41 13.69 -13.06 13.57
C ALA A 41 13.64 -11.73 12.80
N GLN A 42 12.43 -11.31 12.39
CA GLN A 42 12.18 -10.03 11.75
C GLN A 42 12.43 -8.86 12.71
N HIS A 43 11.97 -8.95 13.96
CA HIS A 43 12.25 -7.98 15.01
C HIS A 43 13.75 -7.79 15.19
N LYS A 44 14.50 -8.88 15.44
CA LYS A 44 15.96 -8.84 15.58
C LYS A 44 16.64 -8.14 14.40
N SER A 45 16.22 -8.47 13.18
CA SER A 45 16.81 -7.89 11.96
C SER A 45 16.52 -6.40 11.80
N LEU A 46 15.33 -5.93 12.17
CA LEU A 46 15.00 -4.50 12.20
C LEU A 46 15.79 -3.75 13.28
N MET A 47 15.91 -4.34 14.47
CA MET A 47 16.68 -3.74 15.58
C MET A 47 18.17 -3.64 15.23
N GLU A 48 18.75 -4.67 14.61
CA GLU A 48 20.11 -4.63 14.07
C GLU A 48 20.26 -3.58 12.96
N TYR A 49 19.25 -3.42 12.10
CA TYR A 49 19.27 -2.44 11.02
C TYR A 49 19.34 -1.00 11.52
N VAL A 50 18.49 -0.64 12.49
CA VAL A 50 18.43 0.74 13.00
C VAL A 50 19.62 1.12 13.88
N LYS A 51 20.33 0.14 14.45
CA LYS A 51 21.55 0.35 15.24
C LYS A 51 22.79 0.61 14.37
N GLN A 52 22.68 0.52 13.05
CA GLN A 52 23.78 0.82 12.14
C GLN A 52 24.16 2.31 12.20
N PRO A 53 25.45 2.64 11.96
CA PRO A 53 25.91 4.03 11.91
C PRO A 53 25.34 4.79 10.70
N VAL A 54 25.09 4.08 9.60
CA VAL A 54 24.55 4.62 8.36
C VAL A 54 23.39 3.74 7.90
N ALA A 55 22.22 4.34 7.70
CA ALA A 55 21.03 3.64 7.22
C ALA A 55 20.10 4.56 6.40
N THR A 56 19.11 3.95 5.78
CA THR A 56 18.06 4.62 5.00
C THR A 56 16.72 4.45 5.70
N TYR A 57 16.14 5.56 6.16
CA TYR A 57 14.88 5.55 6.90
C TYR A 57 13.74 6.05 6.02
N PHE A 58 12.78 5.16 5.75
CA PHE A 58 11.51 5.54 5.15
C PHE A 58 10.59 6.13 6.22
N ILE A 59 10.10 7.34 6.01
CA ILE A 59 9.19 8.02 6.91
C ILE A 59 7.92 8.45 6.18
N ARG A 60 6.77 8.24 6.83
CA ARG A 60 5.46 8.53 6.26
C ARG A 60 5.13 10.01 6.40
N LEU A 61 5.59 10.81 5.45
CA LEU A 61 5.26 12.23 5.29
C LEU A 61 5.01 12.57 3.82
N TYR A 62 4.29 13.67 3.58
CA TYR A 62 4.14 14.29 2.26
C TYR A 62 3.57 13.38 1.16
N GLY A 63 2.78 12.37 1.55
CA GLY A 63 2.09 11.46 0.62
C GLY A 63 0.57 11.66 0.54
N SER A 64 0.01 12.64 1.26
CA SER A 64 -1.44 12.81 1.44
C SER A 64 -2.04 14.01 0.70
N PHE A 65 -1.24 14.80 -0.02
CA PHE A 65 -1.76 15.89 -0.83
C PHE A 65 -2.50 15.37 -2.06
N THR A 66 -3.44 16.16 -2.56
CA THR A 66 -4.15 15.89 -3.81
C THR A 66 -3.23 16.12 -5.02
N LYS A 67 -3.58 15.54 -6.18
CA LYS A 67 -2.74 15.58 -7.38
C LYS A 67 -2.52 17.00 -7.92
N ASP A 68 -3.52 17.87 -7.81
CA ASP A 68 -3.42 19.30 -8.13
C ASP A 68 -2.41 20.04 -7.25
N LYS A 69 -2.08 19.49 -6.07
CA LYS A 69 -1.05 19.98 -5.15
C LYS A 69 0.22 19.13 -5.19
N TYR A 70 0.56 18.57 -6.35
CA TYR A 70 1.74 17.71 -6.50
C TYR A 70 3.05 18.35 -6.05
N ASN A 71 3.16 19.68 -6.09
CA ASN A 71 4.32 20.42 -5.58
C ASN A 71 4.57 20.19 -4.08
N ASN A 72 3.60 19.68 -3.33
CA ASN A 72 3.74 19.33 -1.92
C ASN A 72 3.96 17.83 -1.70
N LEU A 73 3.91 17.01 -2.74
CA LEU A 73 4.09 15.55 -2.66
C LEU A 73 5.57 15.15 -2.78
N ARG A 74 6.02 14.18 -1.99
CA ARG A 74 7.45 13.75 -1.97
C ARG A 74 7.67 12.23 -1.96
N ARG A 75 6.70 11.41 -2.34
CA ARG A 75 6.85 9.95 -2.20
C ARG A 75 8.02 9.44 -3.07
N GLY A 76 8.95 8.74 -2.44
CA GLY A 76 10.18 8.21 -3.04
C GLY A 76 11.31 9.23 -3.23
N PHE A 77 11.17 10.45 -2.69
CA PHE A 77 12.23 11.46 -2.73
C PHE A 77 13.27 11.14 -1.66
N LEU A 78 14.52 11.02 -2.08
CA LEU A 78 15.66 10.69 -1.22
C LEU A 78 16.40 11.96 -0.81
N THR A 79 16.61 12.15 0.49
CA THR A 79 17.57 13.11 1.04
C THR A 79 18.74 12.35 1.65
N GLU A 80 19.97 12.74 1.30
CA GLU A 80 21.21 12.20 1.86
C GLU A 80 21.91 13.28 2.69
N TYR A 81 22.27 12.95 3.93
CA TYR A 81 22.96 13.83 4.87
C TYR A 81 24.47 13.57 4.87
N LEU A 82 25.27 14.51 5.41
CA LEU A 82 26.73 14.45 5.39
C LEU A 82 27.32 13.21 6.07
N ASP A 83 26.63 12.66 7.07
CA ASP A 83 27.01 11.43 7.77
C ASP A 83 26.66 10.14 7.00
N GLY A 84 26.06 10.27 5.81
CA GLY A 84 25.63 9.18 4.96
C GLY A 84 24.23 8.64 5.29
N ASN A 85 23.60 9.09 6.38
CA ASN A 85 22.23 8.71 6.67
C ASN A 85 21.27 9.29 5.64
N ARG A 86 20.22 8.52 5.34
CA ARG A 86 19.27 8.84 4.29
C ARG A 86 17.85 8.86 4.80
N ILE A 87 17.06 9.83 4.36
CA ILE A 87 15.63 9.93 4.63
C ILE A 87 14.87 9.81 3.32
N VAL A 88 13.82 9.01 3.33
CA VAL A 88 12.92 8.82 2.18
C VAL A 88 11.49 9.05 2.61
N PHE A 89 10.78 9.92 1.91
CA PHE A 89 9.35 10.13 2.18
C PHE A 89 8.49 9.07 1.48
N CYS A 90 7.44 8.59 2.13
CA CYS A 90 6.55 7.58 1.58
C CYS A 90 5.11 7.71 2.09
N ASP A 91 4.23 6.83 1.61
CA ASP A 91 2.89 6.60 2.17
C ASP A 91 2.78 5.21 2.82
N ASN A 92 1.60 4.89 3.35
CA ASN A 92 1.34 3.61 4.02
C ASN A 92 1.54 2.37 3.14
N THR A 93 1.49 2.51 1.81
CA THR A 93 1.62 1.36 0.90
C THR A 93 3.02 0.75 0.96
N PHE A 94 4.04 1.52 1.36
CA PHE A 94 5.38 1.00 1.58
C PHE A 94 5.44 -0.08 2.67
N ALA A 95 4.68 0.08 3.76
CA ALA A 95 4.63 -0.87 4.87
C ALA A 95 3.94 -2.20 4.51
N LEU A 96 3.18 -2.25 3.41
CA LEU A 96 2.51 -3.46 2.96
C LEU A 96 3.51 -4.57 2.59
N ASN A 97 4.73 -4.22 2.19
CA ASN A 97 5.77 -5.21 1.86
C ASN A 97 6.23 -5.99 3.09
N PHE A 98 6.45 -5.29 4.19
CA PHE A 98 6.81 -5.89 5.48
C PHE A 98 5.63 -6.66 6.07
N THR A 99 4.42 -6.12 5.92
CA THR A 99 3.19 -6.79 6.36
C THR A 99 2.95 -8.11 5.60
N ALA A 100 3.19 -8.11 4.29
CA ALA A 100 3.07 -9.31 3.47
C ALA A 100 4.10 -10.38 3.87
N ALA A 101 5.35 -9.98 4.14
CA ALA A 101 6.38 -10.88 4.63
C ALA A 101 6.03 -11.49 6.00
N LYS A 102 5.47 -10.68 6.92
CA LYS A 102 4.92 -11.15 8.21
C LYS A 102 3.82 -12.20 8.01
N ALA A 103 2.82 -11.86 7.20
CA ALA A 103 1.68 -12.75 6.96
C ALA A 103 2.09 -14.07 6.27
N ALA A 104 3.10 -14.03 5.40
CA ALA A 104 3.66 -15.20 4.75
C ALA A 104 4.59 -16.04 5.63
N GLY A 105 4.91 -15.58 6.86
CA GLY A 105 5.85 -16.26 7.74
C GLY A 105 7.27 -16.31 7.15
N LEU A 106 7.70 -15.24 6.47
CA LEU A 106 9.00 -15.22 5.81
C LEU A 106 9.99 -14.33 6.55
N PRO A 107 11.14 -14.89 6.98
CA PRO A 107 12.15 -14.10 7.65
C PRO A 107 12.87 -13.19 6.64
N TYR A 108 13.47 -12.14 7.17
CA TYR A 108 14.44 -11.32 6.45
C TYR A 108 15.54 -10.92 7.41
N THR A 109 16.75 -10.75 6.89
CA THR A 109 17.93 -10.35 7.66
C THR A 109 18.16 -8.84 7.56
N ARG A 110 19.01 -8.29 8.44
CA ARG A 110 19.54 -6.93 8.30
C ARG A 110 20.10 -6.66 6.89
N GLN A 111 20.78 -7.65 6.30
CA GLN A 111 21.36 -7.51 4.97
C GLN A 111 20.27 -7.43 3.88
N ASP A 112 19.22 -8.25 3.96
CA ASP A 112 18.09 -8.15 3.03
C ASP A 112 17.43 -6.76 3.10
N ILE A 113 17.31 -6.17 4.30
CA ILE A 113 16.79 -4.82 4.48
C ILE A 113 17.73 -3.78 3.83
N ASN A 114 19.04 -3.88 4.06
CA ASN A 114 20.03 -2.99 3.44
C ASN A 114 19.97 -3.04 1.90
N GLU A 115 19.92 -4.24 1.33
CA GLU A 115 19.80 -4.44 -0.12
C GLU A 115 18.48 -3.84 -0.64
N PHE A 116 17.37 -4.12 0.04
CA PHE A 116 16.04 -3.66 -0.35
C PHE A 116 15.89 -2.13 -0.30
N LEU A 117 16.49 -1.47 0.69
CA LEU A 117 16.34 -0.02 0.88
C LEU A 117 17.37 0.81 0.10
N ASN A 118 18.43 0.21 -0.44
CA ASN A 118 19.46 0.91 -1.20
C ASN A 118 19.45 0.63 -2.71
N GLN A 119 18.51 -0.18 -3.19
CA GLN A 119 18.26 -0.33 -4.64
C GLN A 119 17.45 0.85 -5.19
N LYS A 120 17.81 1.30 -6.39
CA LYS A 120 17.09 2.38 -7.10
C LYS A 120 15.77 1.90 -7.69
N GLN A 121 15.75 0.68 -8.23
CA GLN A 121 14.53 0.06 -8.74
C GLN A 121 13.72 -0.46 -7.56
N LEU A 122 12.50 0.02 -7.39
CA LEU A 122 11.62 -0.59 -6.41
C LEU A 122 11.22 -1.98 -6.88
N VAL A 123 11.37 -2.97 -6.01
CA VAL A 123 10.70 -4.26 -6.19
C VAL A 123 9.20 -4.07 -6.01
N PHE A 124 8.79 -3.19 -5.09
CA PHE A 124 7.39 -2.94 -4.76
C PHE A 124 7.01 -1.47 -4.84
N SER A 125 5.99 -1.17 -5.63
CA SER A 125 5.51 0.19 -5.87
C SER A 125 4.75 0.73 -4.66
N PHE A 126 4.91 2.02 -4.38
CA PHE A 126 3.99 2.82 -3.57
C PHE A 126 3.29 3.87 -4.41
N GLY A 127 2.19 4.44 -3.90
CA GLY A 127 1.37 5.40 -4.65
C GLY A 127 2.20 6.61 -5.07
N ILE A 128 2.36 6.87 -6.37
CA ILE A 128 3.18 7.98 -6.85
C ILE A 128 2.61 8.55 -8.15
N THR A 129 2.45 9.87 -8.21
CA THR A 129 1.95 10.56 -9.41
C THR A 129 3.00 10.63 -10.50
N THR A 130 2.61 11.03 -11.71
CA THR A 130 3.54 11.21 -12.83
C THR A 130 4.59 12.28 -12.50
N GLU A 131 4.17 13.36 -11.86
CA GLU A 131 5.00 14.51 -11.49
C GLU A 131 5.99 14.15 -10.37
N GLU A 132 5.58 13.33 -9.38
CA GLU A 132 6.51 12.83 -8.37
C GLU A 132 7.59 11.93 -8.98
N ARG A 133 7.28 11.13 -10.01
CA ARG A 133 8.26 10.19 -10.64
C ARG A 133 9.46 10.88 -11.28
N GLU A 134 9.29 12.13 -11.72
CA GLU A 134 10.37 12.91 -12.33
C GLU A 134 11.59 13.00 -11.39
N LEU A 135 11.35 13.25 -10.09
CA LEU A 135 12.38 13.47 -9.09
C LEU A 135 12.45 12.40 -8.00
N SER A 136 11.55 11.41 -8.00
CA SER A 136 11.64 10.26 -7.09
C SER A 136 12.87 9.41 -7.41
N TYR A 137 13.74 9.25 -6.41
CA TYR A 137 14.91 8.36 -6.47
C TYR A 137 14.48 6.91 -6.68
N TYR A 138 13.47 6.50 -5.90
CA TYR A 138 12.90 5.16 -5.95
C TYR A 138 11.94 5.06 -7.13
N ASP A 139 12.37 4.34 -8.17
CA ASP A 139 11.62 4.23 -9.41
C ASP A 139 10.57 3.12 -9.31
N PRO A 140 9.26 3.44 -9.41
CA PRO A 140 8.18 2.47 -9.34
C PRO A 140 7.98 1.69 -10.65
N ARG A 141 8.65 2.03 -11.76
CA ARG A 141 8.40 1.39 -13.06
C ARG A 141 8.77 -0.09 -12.99
N GLY A 142 7.87 -0.98 -13.41
CA GLY A 142 8.11 -2.43 -13.31
C GLY A 142 8.16 -3.00 -11.88
N ALA A 143 7.90 -2.17 -10.86
CA ALA A 143 7.76 -2.63 -9.49
C ALA A 143 6.45 -3.41 -9.34
N LYS A 144 6.50 -4.57 -8.68
CA LYS A 144 5.31 -5.35 -8.32
C LYS A 144 4.46 -4.54 -7.33
N ARG A 145 3.17 -4.86 -7.23
CA ARG A 145 2.30 -4.33 -6.17
C ARG A 145 1.91 -5.45 -5.25
N GLN A 146 1.93 -5.22 -3.94
CA GLN A 146 1.35 -6.20 -3.02
C GLN A 146 -0.18 -6.06 -3.08
N ASN A 147 -0.87 -7.14 -3.43
CA ASN A 147 -2.33 -7.14 -3.61
C ASN A 147 -3.09 -7.23 -2.27
N ILE A 148 -2.64 -6.52 -1.24
CA ILE A 148 -3.32 -6.42 0.07
C ILE A 148 -4.63 -5.63 -0.10
N ASN A 149 -4.56 -4.45 -0.71
CA ASN A 149 -5.72 -3.59 -0.92
C ASN A 149 -6.76 -4.23 -1.87
N PRO A 150 -6.38 -4.80 -3.04
CA PRO A 150 -7.31 -5.54 -3.89
C PRO A 150 -7.94 -6.76 -3.20
N ALA A 151 -7.25 -7.39 -2.25
CA ALA A 151 -7.81 -8.50 -1.47
C ALA A 151 -8.83 -8.05 -0.39
N GLY A 152 -9.11 -6.74 -0.29
CA GLY A 152 -10.10 -6.20 0.65
C GLY A 152 -9.51 -5.80 2.01
N TRP A 153 -8.19 -5.93 2.20
CA TRP A 153 -7.53 -5.59 3.46
C TRP A 153 -7.03 -4.15 3.49
N THR A 154 -6.88 -3.61 4.70
CA THR A 154 -6.22 -2.34 5.01
C THR A 154 -5.28 -2.52 6.20
N LEU A 155 -4.20 -1.75 6.22
CA LEU A 155 -3.21 -1.79 7.29
C LEU A 155 -3.58 -0.80 8.40
N ALA A 156 -3.62 -1.29 9.63
CA ALA A 156 -3.69 -0.48 10.85
C ALA A 156 -2.36 -0.54 11.60
N HIS A 157 -2.00 0.57 12.26
CA HIS A 157 -0.82 0.65 13.12
C HIS A 157 -1.26 0.77 14.58
N ILE A 158 -0.54 0.10 15.49
CA ILE A 158 -0.82 0.18 16.93
C ILE A 158 -0.41 1.56 17.46
N LYS A 159 0.87 1.90 17.33
CA LYS A 159 1.35 3.28 17.50
C LYS A 159 1.33 3.99 16.15
N PRO A 160 0.71 5.17 16.03
CA PRO A 160 0.54 5.85 14.75
C PRO A 160 1.86 6.29 14.12
N VAL A 161 1.85 6.36 12.79
CA VAL A 161 3.00 6.76 11.97
C VAL A 161 2.78 8.16 11.41
N GLY A 162 3.77 9.05 11.56
CA GLY A 162 3.77 10.40 11.01
C GLY A 162 3.16 11.48 11.93
N TYR A 163 2.65 11.10 13.09
CA TYR A 163 2.14 12.01 14.13
C TYR A 163 2.23 11.36 15.52
N GLY A 164 2.00 12.13 16.58
CA GLY A 164 1.98 11.61 17.96
C GLY A 164 3.36 11.29 18.51
N PHE A 165 4.34 12.14 18.21
CA PHE A 165 5.69 12.08 18.78
C PHE A 165 5.79 13.07 19.94
N ASN A 166 5.68 12.66 21.20
CA ASN A 166 5.73 13.58 22.36
C ASN A 166 4.79 14.82 22.25
N GLY A 167 3.71 14.75 21.47
CA GLY A 167 2.84 15.90 21.17
C GLY A 167 3.25 16.75 19.96
N ASP A 168 4.41 16.51 19.38
CA ASP A 168 4.94 17.19 18.20
C ASP A 168 4.62 16.46 16.88
N TYR A 169 4.68 17.25 15.80
CA TYR A 169 4.46 16.82 14.42
C TYR A 169 5.79 16.44 13.76
N LEU A 170 5.89 15.25 13.17
CA LEU A 170 7.12 14.79 12.50
C LEU A 170 7.62 15.75 11.40
N GLN A 171 6.71 16.53 10.82
CA GLN A 171 6.99 17.58 9.84
C GLN A 171 7.86 18.73 10.39
N THR A 172 7.95 18.92 11.71
CA THR A 172 8.82 19.94 12.31
C THR A 172 10.29 19.51 12.24
N THR A 173 10.53 18.21 12.46
CA THR A 173 11.87 17.60 12.38
C THR A 173 12.30 17.38 10.93
N PHE A 174 11.40 16.86 10.09
CA PHE A 174 11.67 16.57 8.68
C PHE A 174 10.72 17.39 7.80
N PRO A 175 11.05 18.66 7.50
CA PRO A 175 10.19 19.57 6.74
C PRO A 175 10.05 19.13 5.28
N ASN A 176 9.11 19.75 4.55
CA ASN A 176 8.90 19.52 3.12
C ASN A 176 9.84 20.42 2.32
N PRO A 177 10.98 19.93 1.82
CA PRO A 177 11.94 20.76 1.11
C PRO A 177 11.39 21.17 -0.26
N ASN A 178 11.90 22.26 -0.81
CA ASN A 178 11.53 22.74 -2.12
C ASN A 178 11.96 21.72 -3.19
N ARG A 179 11.12 21.57 -4.22
CA ARG A 179 11.30 20.51 -5.23
C ARG A 179 12.62 20.69 -6.01
N GLU A 180 13.04 21.93 -6.18
CA GLU A 180 14.25 22.38 -6.86
C GLU A 180 15.54 21.96 -6.12
N GLU A 181 15.44 21.57 -4.84
CA GLU A 181 16.59 21.08 -4.07
C GLU A 181 17.02 19.67 -4.48
N TRP A 182 16.17 18.93 -5.22
CA TRP A 182 16.54 17.63 -5.77
C TRP A 182 17.24 17.79 -7.12
N ASN A 183 18.40 17.15 -7.24
CA ASN A 183 19.12 17.11 -8.50
C ASN A 183 18.32 16.28 -9.53
N PRO A 184 17.99 16.80 -10.73
CA PRO A 184 17.15 16.12 -11.71
C PRO A 184 17.82 14.88 -12.35
N LEU A 185 19.16 14.78 -12.32
CA LEU A 185 19.91 13.66 -12.87
C LEU A 185 20.05 12.53 -11.84
N THR A 186 20.51 12.86 -10.63
CA THR A 186 20.75 11.86 -9.58
C THR A 186 19.47 11.51 -8.82
N LYS A 187 18.49 12.43 -8.80
CA LYS A 187 17.25 12.37 -8.02
C LYS A 187 17.47 12.37 -6.51
N VAL A 188 18.60 12.92 -6.08
CA VAL A 188 19.00 13.02 -4.68
C VAL A 188 19.08 14.48 -4.29
N ARG A 189 18.57 14.80 -3.09
CA ARG A 189 18.86 16.04 -2.39
C ARG A 189 19.98 15.78 -1.40
N THR A 190 21.08 16.51 -1.51
CA THR A 190 22.22 16.40 -0.59
C THR A 190 22.17 17.52 0.44
N VAL A 191 22.37 17.19 1.70
CA VAL A 191 22.41 18.12 2.83
C VAL A 191 23.83 18.12 3.40
N GLU A 192 24.42 19.30 3.52
CA GLU A 192 25.80 19.46 4.03
C GLU A 192 25.90 19.32 5.55
N ASP A 193 24.76 19.25 6.23
CA ASP A 193 24.67 18.97 7.66
C ASP A 193 24.50 17.47 7.94
N LYS A 194 24.83 17.06 9.18
CA LYS A 194 24.57 15.73 9.71
C LYS A 194 23.22 15.72 10.45
N LEU A 195 22.57 14.56 10.51
CA LEU A 195 21.48 14.37 11.46
C LEU A 195 22.04 14.47 12.89
N SER A 196 21.40 15.28 13.73
CA SER A 196 21.64 15.23 15.17
C SER A 196 21.19 13.89 15.75
N GLU A 197 21.72 13.52 16.92
CA GLU A 197 21.29 12.29 17.62
C GLU A 197 19.79 12.28 17.90
N ASN A 198 19.20 13.44 18.18
CA ASN A 198 17.76 13.56 18.36
C ASN A 198 17.00 13.26 17.05
N GLU A 199 17.35 13.91 15.93
CA GLU A 199 16.71 13.65 14.64
C GLU A 199 16.88 12.18 14.21
N LEU A 200 18.05 11.60 14.43
CA LEU A 200 18.32 10.20 14.13
C LEU A 200 17.45 9.26 14.99
N SER A 201 17.28 9.57 16.28
CA SER A 201 16.37 8.81 17.15
C SER A 201 14.90 8.88 16.67
N ILE A 202 14.47 10.04 16.19
CA ILE A 202 13.13 10.26 15.62
C ILE A 202 12.97 9.45 14.32
N ALA A 203 13.96 9.50 13.43
CA ALA A 203 13.95 8.74 12.18
C ALA A 203 13.85 7.23 12.43
N ARG A 204 14.66 6.71 13.37
CA ARG A 204 14.64 5.29 13.79
C ARG A 204 13.28 4.90 14.36
N ALA A 205 12.74 5.69 15.28
CA ALA A 205 11.45 5.42 15.90
C ALA A 205 10.32 5.38 14.86
N HIS A 206 10.24 6.36 13.96
CA HIS A 206 9.18 6.42 12.95
C HIS A 206 9.33 5.38 11.86
N PHE A 207 10.56 5.02 11.48
CA PHE A 207 10.81 3.91 10.57
C PHE A 207 10.29 2.60 11.17
N LEU A 208 10.64 2.30 12.43
CA LEU A 208 10.13 1.11 13.12
C LEU A 208 8.61 1.14 13.28
N ARG A 209 8.01 2.28 13.68
CA ARG A 209 6.55 2.40 13.72
C ARG A 209 5.91 2.08 12.36
N LEU A 210 6.55 2.45 11.25
CA LEU A 210 6.04 2.18 9.91
C LEU A 210 6.07 0.71 9.53
N VAL A 211 7.20 0.01 9.76
CA VAL A 211 7.46 -1.31 9.15
C VAL A 211 7.46 -2.49 10.13
N HIS A 212 7.49 -2.24 11.44
CA HIS A 212 7.71 -3.31 12.41
C HIS A 212 6.51 -4.27 12.51
N PRO A 213 6.72 -5.60 12.49
CA PRO A 213 5.65 -6.58 12.48
C PRO A 213 4.76 -6.53 13.73
N LEU A 214 5.32 -6.10 14.87
CA LEU A 214 4.61 -5.91 16.15
C LEU A 214 3.97 -4.52 16.32
N ASN A 215 4.00 -3.65 15.30
CA ASN A 215 3.30 -2.36 15.34
C ASN A 215 2.17 -2.26 14.31
N SER A 216 1.78 -3.36 13.66
CA SER A 216 0.75 -3.33 12.63
C SER A 216 -0.03 -4.63 12.48
N PHE A 217 -1.26 -4.51 12.00
CA PHE A 217 -2.16 -5.62 11.69
C PHE A 217 -3.12 -5.24 10.56
N LEU A 218 -3.71 -6.25 9.92
CA LEU A 218 -4.65 -6.08 8.82
C LEU A 218 -6.09 -6.13 9.32
N LEU A 219 -6.93 -5.31 8.72
CA LEU A 219 -8.37 -5.27 8.91
C LEU A 219 -9.08 -5.24 7.56
N PRO A 220 -10.37 -5.61 7.47
CA PRO A 220 -11.17 -5.32 6.30
C PRO A 220 -11.16 -3.81 6.01
N LYS A 221 -11.15 -3.43 4.73
CA LYS A 221 -11.29 -2.03 4.34
C LYS A 221 -12.60 -1.46 4.88
N ASN A 222 -12.60 -0.17 5.21
CA ASN A 222 -13.77 0.50 5.79
C ASN A 222 -15.04 0.38 4.94
N ASN A 223 -14.92 0.36 3.60
CA ASN A 223 -16.07 0.18 2.70
C ASN A 223 -16.61 -1.26 2.67
N LEU A 224 -15.94 -2.21 3.32
CA LEU A 224 -16.39 -3.58 3.53
C LEU A 224 -16.93 -3.78 4.94
N VAL A 225 -16.97 -2.75 5.79
CA VAL A 225 -17.33 -2.84 7.20
C VAL A 225 -18.61 -2.05 7.46
N GLN A 226 -19.57 -2.70 8.12
CA GLN A 226 -20.70 -2.04 8.76
C GLN A 226 -20.42 -1.98 10.27
N TYR A 227 -20.16 -0.77 10.76
CA TYR A 227 -19.80 -0.50 12.15
C TYR A 227 -20.24 0.92 12.53
N GLU A 228 -20.84 1.05 13.71
CA GLU A 228 -21.21 2.34 14.30
C GLU A 228 -20.03 2.84 15.15
N GLY A 229 -19.13 3.58 14.52
CA GLY A 229 -17.95 4.17 15.16
C GLY A 229 -17.05 4.86 14.15
N LYS A 230 -15.76 5.03 14.48
CA LYS A 230 -14.75 5.49 13.53
C LYS A 230 -14.32 4.33 12.63
N ARG A 231 -13.14 4.45 12.03
CA ARG A 231 -12.51 3.35 11.30
C ARG A 231 -11.99 2.34 12.31
N LEU A 232 -12.21 1.05 12.08
CA LEU A 232 -11.78 -0.02 13.00
C LEU A 232 -10.30 0.10 13.40
N GLY A 233 -9.43 0.46 12.46
CA GLY A 233 -7.99 0.66 12.72
C GLY A 233 -7.63 1.91 13.51
N GLU A 234 -8.61 2.71 13.92
CA GLU A 234 -8.48 3.91 14.75
C GLU A 234 -9.22 3.75 16.10
N GLU A 235 -9.84 2.60 16.35
CA GLU A 235 -10.58 2.32 17.58
C GLU A 235 -9.63 1.95 18.72
N ALA A 236 -9.64 2.76 19.78
CA ALA A 236 -8.69 2.65 20.88
C ALA A 236 -8.83 1.34 21.67
N ASP A 237 -10.05 0.82 21.80
CA ASP A 237 -10.31 -0.47 22.46
C ASP A 237 -9.63 -1.63 21.72
N LEU A 238 -9.83 -1.70 20.40
CA LEU A 238 -9.17 -2.70 19.54
C LEU A 238 -7.65 -2.58 19.56
N ILE A 239 -7.13 -1.36 19.42
CA ILE A 239 -5.68 -1.11 19.41
C ILE A 239 -5.05 -1.54 20.75
N LYS A 240 -5.67 -1.16 21.89
CA LYS A 240 -5.20 -1.55 23.23
C LYS A 240 -5.27 -3.07 23.43
N PHE A 241 -6.34 -3.72 22.95
CA PHE A 241 -6.48 -5.17 23.05
C PHE A 241 -5.38 -5.91 22.27
N VAL A 242 -5.13 -5.52 21.02
CA VAL A 242 -4.04 -6.09 20.20
C VAL A 242 -2.69 -5.84 20.87
N HIS A 243 -2.47 -4.61 21.36
CA HIS A 243 -1.22 -4.24 22.03
C HIS A 243 -0.94 -5.08 23.28
N GLN A 244 -1.95 -5.30 24.12
CA GLN A 244 -1.84 -6.16 25.30
C GLN A 244 -1.51 -7.61 24.91
N TYR A 245 -2.22 -8.16 23.92
CA TYR A 245 -1.91 -9.49 23.41
C TYR A 245 -0.46 -9.61 22.94
N LEU A 246 0.07 -8.61 22.23
CA LEU A 246 1.46 -8.63 21.79
C LEU A 246 2.45 -8.56 22.96
N LYS A 247 2.16 -7.79 24.02
CA LYS A 247 2.99 -7.77 25.23
C LYS A 247 3.03 -9.13 25.93
N GLU A 248 1.92 -9.87 25.92
CA GLU A 248 1.86 -11.21 26.50
C GLU A 248 2.57 -12.25 25.64
N GLN A 249 2.46 -12.15 24.31
CA GLN A 249 3.00 -13.17 23.39
C GLN A 249 4.45 -12.92 22.97
N PHE A 250 4.93 -11.67 23.01
CA PHE A 250 6.26 -11.24 22.60
C PHE A 250 6.87 -10.25 23.61
N PRO A 251 6.98 -10.62 24.90
CA PRO A 251 7.33 -9.67 25.96
C PRO A 251 8.70 -9.02 25.72
N ALA A 252 9.73 -9.80 25.40
CA ALA A 252 11.08 -9.29 25.20
C ALA A 252 11.18 -8.36 23.98
N GLU A 253 10.56 -8.75 22.87
CA GLU A 253 10.57 -7.97 21.62
C GLU A 253 9.74 -6.68 21.75
N MET A 254 8.62 -6.73 22.49
CA MET A 254 7.81 -5.56 22.78
C MET A 254 8.55 -4.58 23.70
N ASP A 255 9.23 -5.06 24.74
CA ASP A 255 10.01 -4.20 25.64
C ASP A 255 11.17 -3.52 24.89
N GLU A 256 11.94 -4.26 24.09
CA GLU A 256 13.02 -3.68 23.27
C GLU A 256 12.45 -2.69 22.25
N LEU A 257 11.37 -3.03 21.55
CA LEU A 257 10.73 -2.15 20.57
C LEU A 257 10.26 -0.86 21.24
N GLU A 258 9.55 -0.94 22.37
CA GLU A 258 9.00 0.21 23.09
C GLU A 258 10.07 1.15 23.62
N SER A 259 11.25 0.64 23.97
CA SER A 259 12.39 1.49 24.36
C SER A 259 12.90 2.38 23.22
N VAL A 260 12.61 2.02 21.96
CA VAL A 260 13.06 2.75 20.77
C VAL A 260 11.94 3.55 20.14
N ILE A 261 10.72 2.99 20.03
CA ILE A 261 9.64 3.62 19.26
C ILE A 261 8.92 4.76 19.98
N MET A 262 9.53 5.33 21.02
CA MET A 262 9.05 6.46 21.82
C MET A 262 7.69 6.24 22.48
N HIS A 263 7.42 7.03 23.52
CA HIS A 263 6.17 6.95 24.25
C HIS A 263 4.96 7.32 23.36
N TYR A 264 3.82 6.70 23.63
CA TYR A 264 2.55 7.02 22.99
C TYR A 264 1.41 6.76 23.96
N ASP A 265 0.64 7.80 24.24
CA ASP A 265 -0.55 7.72 25.07
C ASP A 265 -1.73 7.23 24.24
N PHE A 266 -2.18 6.01 24.51
CA PHE A 266 -3.36 5.47 23.86
C PHE A 266 -4.63 6.17 24.39
N PRO A 267 -5.53 6.64 23.51
CA PRO A 267 -6.80 7.23 23.94
C PRO A 267 -7.62 6.29 24.84
N GLU A 268 -8.51 6.85 25.65
CA GLU A 268 -9.43 6.05 26.44
C GLU A 268 -10.35 5.20 25.55
N PRO A 269 -10.50 3.89 25.84
CA PRO A 269 -11.32 3.00 25.03
C PRO A 269 -12.80 3.33 25.24
N ALA A 270 -13.55 3.38 24.15
CA ALA A 270 -15.01 3.43 24.18
C ALA A 270 -15.59 2.03 23.92
N PRO A 271 -16.79 1.70 24.44
CA PRO A 271 -17.42 0.41 24.21
C PRO A 271 -17.56 0.11 22.71
N PHE A 272 -17.06 -1.06 22.32
CA PHE A 272 -17.02 -1.53 20.95
C PHE A 272 -18.29 -2.33 20.65
N GLY A 273 -19.07 -1.90 19.65
CA GLY A 273 -20.35 -2.50 19.29
C GLY A 273 -20.24 -3.67 18.30
N ASN A 274 -21.41 -4.13 17.83
CA ASN A 274 -21.50 -5.15 16.78
C ASN A 274 -20.85 -4.67 15.49
N ILE A 275 -20.03 -5.53 14.89
CA ILE A 275 -19.37 -5.29 13.61
C ILE A 275 -19.77 -6.38 12.65
N LYS A 276 -20.08 -5.98 11.42
CA LYS A 276 -20.21 -6.89 10.30
C LYS A 276 -19.22 -6.48 9.23
N TRP A 277 -18.60 -7.44 8.58
CA TRP A 277 -17.79 -7.18 7.40
C TRP A 277 -18.17 -8.14 6.27
N PHE A 278 -17.95 -7.68 5.05
CA PHE A 278 -18.44 -8.33 3.85
C PHE A 278 -17.28 -8.76 2.96
N GLY A 279 -17.48 -9.88 2.27
CA GLY A 279 -16.57 -10.28 1.20
C GLY A 279 -16.60 -9.28 0.04
N LEU A 280 -15.49 -9.16 -0.67
CA LEU A 280 -15.34 -8.23 -1.79
C LEU A 280 -16.42 -8.43 -2.87
N GLU A 281 -16.84 -9.68 -3.11
CA GLU A 281 -17.89 -10.02 -4.09
C GLU A 281 -19.25 -9.38 -3.77
N ARG A 282 -19.57 -9.19 -2.49
CA ARG A 282 -20.87 -8.64 -2.08
C ARG A 282 -20.94 -7.13 -2.35
N VAL A 283 -19.87 -6.40 -2.02
CA VAL A 283 -19.79 -4.96 -2.29
C VAL A 283 -19.75 -4.68 -3.79
N LEU A 284 -19.09 -5.55 -4.58
CA LEU A 284 -19.12 -5.43 -6.04
C LEU A 284 -20.53 -5.62 -6.62
N LYS A 285 -21.34 -6.53 -6.07
CA LYS A 285 -22.74 -6.74 -6.48
C LYS A 285 -23.68 -5.63 -6.03
N GLU A 286 -23.54 -5.16 -4.79
CA GLU A 286 -24.36 -4.05 -4.26
C GLU A 286 -24.03 -2.74 -4.99
N GLN A 287 -22.76 -2.49 -5.32
CA GLN A 287 -22.35 -1.35 -6.16
C GLN A 287 -22.76 -1.51 -7.62
N GLU A 288 -22.85 -2.73 -8.18
CA GLU A 288 -23.44 -2.96 -9.50
C GLU A 288 -24.92 -2.53 -9.54
N ILE A 289 -25.69 -2.88 -8.50
CA ILE A 289 -27.10 -2.49 -8.38
C ILE A 289 -27.25 -0.97 -8.22
N GLU A 290 -26.42 -0.35 -7.38
CA GLU A 290 -26.46 1.09 -7.10
C GLU A 290 -26.01 1.91 -8.33
N ILE A 291 -25.03 1.43 -9.10
CA ILE A 291 -24.60 2.03 -10.37
C ILE A 291 -25.67 1.86 -11.45
N ASP A 292 -26.33 0.72 -11.56
CA ASP A 292 -27.42 0.51 -12.53
C ASP A 292 -28.64 1.41 -12.21
N GLN A 293 -28.89 1.70 -10.94
CA GLN A 293 -29.90 2.68 -10.50
C GLN A 293 -29.46 4.12 -10.77
N LEU A 294 -28.21 4.49 -10.49
CA LEU A 294 -27.66 5.83 -10.77
C LEU A 294 -27.56 6.13 -12.27
N LEU A 295 -27.27 5.12 -13.10
CA LEU A 295 -27.25 5.23 -14.56
C LEU A 295 -28.66 5.41 -15.16
N GLN A 296 -29.71 5.01 -14.44
CA GLN A 296 -31.10 5.25 -14.84
C GLN A 296 -31.57 6.66 -14.52
N ASP A 297 -31.11 7.27 -13.42
CA ASP A 297 -31.72 8.51 -12.92
C ASP A 297 -31.03 9.80 -13.39
N GLN A 298 -29.70 9.94 -13.46
CA GLN A 298 -29.08 11.23 -13.86
C GLN A 298 -27.70 11.11 -14.52
N GLY A 299 -27.45 11.99 -15.51
CA GLY A 299 -26.19 12.10 -16.21
C GLY A 299 -25.10 12.86 -15.43
N ILE A 300 -23.98 12.16 -15.25
CA ILE A 300 -22.57 12.60 -15.11
C ILE A 300 -22.04 13.06 -13.73
N ASP A 301 -20.88 12.45 -13.42
CA ASP A 301 -19.74 12.82 -12.57
C ASP A 301 -19.99 13.47 -11.21
N GLU A 302 -19.75 12.69 -10.16
CA GLU A 302 -18.58 12.85 -9.27
C GLU A 302 -18.58 11.67 -8.29
N VAL A 303 -17.45 11.44 -7.63
CA VAL A 303 -17.19 10.45 -6.56
C VAL A 303 -16.46 9.15 -7.02
N TYR A 304 -15.31 8.92 -6.36
CA TYR A 304 -14.40 7.77 -6.44
C TYR A 304 -13.29 7.79 -7.52
N GLU A 305 -12.41 8.78 -7.44
CA GLU A 305 -11.18 8.88 -8.24
C GLU A 305 -9.94 8.16 -7.65
N ASN A 306 -10.02 7.50 -6.49
CA ASN A 306 -8.83 6.99 -5.79
C ASN A 306 -8.72 5.46 -5.61
N ASP A 307 -9.67 4.65 -6.09
CA ASP A 307 -9.49 3.19 -6.12
C ASP A 307 -8.99 2.75 -7.51
N SER A 308 -7.73 2.29 -7.57
CA SER A 308 -7.08 1.87 -8.81
C SER A 308 -7.77 0.66 -9.45
N SER A 309 -8.31 -0.25 -8.63
CA SER A 309 -8.98 -1.46 -9.11
C SER A 309 -10.37 -1.11 -9.67
N PHE A 310 -11.05 -0.10 -9.11
CA PHE A 310 -12.30 0.45 -9.65
C PHE A 310 -12.10 1.12 -11.02
N LYS A 311 -11.05 1.95 -11.17
CA LYS A 311 -10.71 2.56 -12.45
C LYS A 311 -10.39 1.50 -13.51
N LEU A 312 -9.63 0.47 -13.14
CA LEU A 312 -9.31 -0.64 -14.02
C LEU A 312 -10.57 -1.39 -14.45
N LEU A 313 -11.49 -1.68 -13.52
CA LEU A 313 -12.77 -2.33 -13.82
C LEU A 313 -13.63 -1.51 -14.80
N LYS A 314 -13.73 -0.19 -14.59
CA LYS A 314 -14.45 0.73 -15.49
C LYS A 314 -13.84 0.71 -16.90
N THR A 315 -12.51 0.73 -16.99
CA THR A 315 -11.79 0.61 -18.26
C THR A 315 -12.03 -0.75 -18.93
N LEU A 316 -12.05 -1.86 -18.18
CA LEU A 316 -12.33 -3.18 -18.72
C LEU A 316 -13.77 -3.33 -19.23
N ARG A 317 -14.73 -2.70 -18.56
CA ARG A 317 -16.13 -2.65 -19.03
C ARG A 317 -16.27 -1.85 -20.32
N SER A 318 -15.60 -0.69 -20.44
CA SER A 318 -15.62 0.09 -21.68
C SER A 318 -14.94 -0.63 -22.85
N ILE A 319 -13.88 -1.40 -22.56
CA ILE A 319 -13.21 -2.28 -23.54
C ILE A 319 -14.05 -3.52 -23.87
N GLY A 320 -14.91 -3.96 -22.96
CA GLY A 320 -15.54 -5.28 -22.98
C GLY A 320 -14.57 -6.34 -22.48
N MET A 321 -14.86 -6.92 -21.31
CA MET A 321 -13.98 -7.87 -20.61
C MET A 321 -13.58 -9.07 -21.47
N LYS A 322 -14.55 -9.67 -22.16
CA LYS A 322 -14.30 -10.78 -23.09
C LYS A 322 -13.42 -10.36 -24.27
N THR A 323 -13.65 -9.17 -24.81
CA THR A 323 -12.86 -8.60 -25.91
C THR A 323 -11.43 -8.29 -25.48
N PHE A 324 -11.24 -7.83 -24.24
CA PHE A 324 -9.92 -7.67 -23.66
C PHE A 324 -9.20 -9.02 -23.54
N ARG A 325 -9.81 -10.01 -22.86
CA ARG A 325 -9.20 -11.32 -22.59
C ARG A 325 -8.91 -12.12 -23.87
N ASP A 326 -9.90 -12.24 -24.75
CA ASP A 326 -9.85 -13.18 -25.88
C ASP A 326 -9.23 -12.56 -27.13
N GLY A 327 -9.26 -11.22 -27.25
CA GLY A 327 -8.81 -10.52 -28.46
C GLY A 327 -7.59 -9.65 -28.24
N LEU A 328 -7.66 -8.68 -27.32
CA LEU A 328 -6.63 -7.65 -27.17
C LEU A 328 -5.40 -8.12 -26.40
N TYR A 329 -5.59 -8.82 -25.28
CA TYR A 329 -4.51 -9.25 -24.40
C TYR A 329 -3.46 -10.15 -25.09
N PRO A 330 -3.83 -11.21 -25.84
CA PRO A 330 -2.84 -12.10 -26.46
C PRO A 330 -1.93 -11.38 -27.45
N VAL A 331 -2.49 -10.44 -28.22
CA VAL A 331 -1.74 -9.70 -29.25
C VAL A 331 -0.88 -8.62 -28.61
N LEU A 332 -1.44 -7.84 -27.67
CA LEU A 332 -0.72 -6.75 -27.00
C LEU A 332 0.41 -7.24 -26.09
N LYS A 333 0.28 -8.44 -25.50
CA LYS A 333 1.34 -9.07 -24.72
C LYS A 333 2.59 -9.35 -25.56
N SER A 334 2.41 -9.61 -26.85
CA SER A 334 3.50 -9.92 -27.77
C SER A 334 4.09 -8.66 -28.41
N ASN A 335 3.26 -7.64 -28.67
CA ASN A 335 3.71 -6.37 -29.24
C ASN A 335 2.76 -5.22 -28.85
N LEU A 336 3.28 -4.14 -28.25
CA LEU A 336 2.47 -2.97 -27.88
C LEU A 336 2.21 -2.00 -29.05
N ASP A 337 2.97 -2.10 -30.14
CA ASP A 337 2.81 -1.27 -31.34
C ASP A 337 1.76 -1.81 -32.32
N THR A 338 1.07 -2.90 -31.94
CA THR A 338 -0.05 -3.50 -32.67
C THR A 338 -1.11 -2.49 -33.11
N THR A 339 -1.57 -2.64 -34.35
CA THR A 339 -2.60 -1.81 -34.98
C THR A 339 -3.99 -2.44 -34.85
N VAL A 340 -5.04 -1.70 -35.18
CA VAL A 340 -6.42 -2.23 -35.23
C VAL A 340 -6.52 -3.40 -36.21
N GLN A 341 -5.79 -3.34 -37.34
CA GLN A 341 -5.84 -4.38 -38.36
C GLN A 341 -5.21 -5.69 -37.86
N ASP A 342 -4.14 -5.61 -37.09
CA ASP A 342 -3.49 -6.77 -36.47
C ASP A 342 -4.44 -7.49 -35.49
N ILE A 343 -5.20 -6.71 -34.70
CA ILE A 343 -6.23 -7.26 -33.81
C ILE A 343 -7.36 -7.92 -34.60
N ILE A 344 -7.82 -7.31 -35.70
CA ILE A 344 -8.87 -7.90 -36.54
C ILE A 344 -8.40 -9.22 -37.15
N THR A 345 -7.15 -9.29 -37.61
CA THR A 345 -6.56 -10.51 -38.17
C THR A 345 -6.50 -11.62 -37.12
N ALA A 346 -6.08 -11.31 -35.89
CA ALA A 346 -5.96 -12.30 -34.82
C ALA A 346 -7.31 -12.65 -34.15
N TYR A 347 -8.25 -11.70 -34.09
CA TYR A 347 -9.56 -11.85 -33.48
C TYR A 347 -10.64 -11.21 -34.38
N PRO A 348 -11.14 -11.94 -35.40
CA PRO A 348 -12.04 -11.40 -36.42
C PRO A 348 -13.32 -10.75 -35.89
N ARG A 349 -13.81 -11.20 -34.72
CA ARG A 349 -14.97 -10.59 -34.04
C ARG A 349 -14.75 -9.11 -33.71
N TYR A 350 -13.50 -8.66 -33.58
CA TYR A 350 -13.17 -7.25 -33.36
C TYR A 350 -13.62 -6.33 -34.51
N ALA A 351 -13.74 -6.86 -35.73
CA ALA A 351 -14.21 -6.10 -36.89
C ALA A 351 -15.66 -5.61 -36.75
N SER A 352 -16.47 -6.27 -35.91
CA SER A 352 -17.88 -5.95 -35.69
C SER A 352 -18.12 -4.62 -34.96
N TYR A 353 -17.12 -4.08 -34.27
CA TYR A 353 -17.23 -2.79 -33.60
C TYR A 353 -17.18 -1.61 -34.59
N ALA A 354 -17.78 -0.48 -34.24
CA ALA A 354 -17.61 0.75 -35.00
C ALA A 354 -16.15 1.24 -34.96
N GLU A 355 -15.69 1.95 -36.01
CA GLU A 355 -14.28 2.32 -36.19
C GLU A 355 -13.72 3.16 -35.03
N GLY A 356 -14.49 4.14 -34.54
CA GLY A 356 -14.13 4.91 -33.34
C GLY A 356 -14.03 4.06 -32.07
N SER A 357 -14.92 3.06 -31.94
CA SER A 357 -14.89 2.11 -30.82
C SER A 357 -13.66 1.20 -30.88
N LYS A 358 -13.28 0.68 -32.06
CA LYS A 358 -12.07 -0.14 -32.21
C LYS A 358 -10.82 0.58 -31.73
N LYS A 359 -10.66 1.85 -32.13
CA LYS A 359 -9.53 2.70 -31.74
C LYS A 359 -9.52 3.01 -30.25
N SER A 360 -10.67 3.37 -29.68
CA SER A 360 -10.80 3.68 -28.25
C SER A 360 -10.51 2.46 -27.36
N ARG A 361 -11.07 1.29 -27.70
CA ARG A 361 -10.84 0.04 -26.98
C ARG A 361 -9.37 -0.39 -27.03
N LEU A 362 -8.73 -0.28 -28.20
CA LEU A 362 -7.30 -0.58 -28.36
C LEU A 362 -6.43 0.39 -27.55
N SER A 363 -6.70 1.69 -27.62
CA SER A 363 -5.96 2.71 -26.85
C SER A 363 -6.07 2.49 -25.33
N SER A 364 -7.28 2.18 -24.86
CA SER A 364 -7.55 1.89 -23.46
C SER A 364 -6.84 0.60 -23.01
N ALA A 365 -6.85 -0.44 -23.83
CA ALA A 365 -6.13 -1.68 -23.54
C ALA A 365 -4.60 -1.45 -23.50
N LYS A 366 -4.03 -0.69 -24.43
CA LYS A 366 -2.60 -0.30 -24.38
C LYS A 366 -2.26 0.46 -23.10
N THR A 367 -3.18 1.26 -22.58
CA THR A 367 -3.00 2.00 -21.32
C THR A 367 -2.93 1.06 -20.11
N ILE A 368 -3.68 -0.04 -20.11
CA ILE A 368 -3.58 -1.09 -19.07
C ILE A 368 -2.16 -1.67 -19.05
N PHE A 369 -1.63 -2.08 -20.21
CA PHE A 369 -0.27 -2.61 -20.32
C PHE A 369 0.82 -1.60 -19.96
N LYS A 370 0.69 -0.33 -20.41
CA LYS A 370 1.65 0.74 -20.07
C LYS A 370 1.75 0.99 -18.57
N ASN A 371 0.69 0.67 -17.82
CA ASN A 371 0.63 0.80 -16.38
C ASN A 371 0.97 -0.50 -15.62
N GLY A 372 1.30 -1.59 -16.32
CA GLY A 372 1.61 -2.89 -15.71
C GLY A 372 0.41 -3.54 -15.01
N LEU A 373 -0.82 -3.29 -15.50
CA LEU A 373 -2.07 -3.73 -14.88
C LEU A 373 -2.69 -4.94 -15.60
N GLU A 374 -1.99 -5.55 -16.55
CA GLU A 374 -2.53 -6.61 -17.41
C GLU A 374 -2.85 -7.92 -16.66
N GLU A 375 -2.08 -8.27 -15.64
CA GLU A 375 -2.37 -9.45 -14.79
C GLU A 375 -3.56 -9.18 -13.86
N GLU A 376 -3.60 -8.00 -13.23
CA GLU A 376 -4.73 -7.55 -12.40
C GLU A 376 -6.03 -7.52 -13.22
N ALA A 377 -5.93 -7.07 -14.48
CA ALA A 377 -7.06 -7.08 -15.40
C ALA A 377 -7.60 -8.48 -15.69
N LEU A 378 -6.74 -9.47 -15.88
CA LEU A 378 -7.15 -10.86 -16.10
C LEU A 378 -7.74 -11.49 -14.84
N GLU A 379 -7.18 -11.21 -13.66
CA GLU A 379 -7.75 -11.66 -12.39
C GLU A 379 -9.15 -11.08 -12.17
N LEU A 380 -9.36 -9.79 -12.44
CA LEU A 380 -10.67 -9.16 -12.36
C LEU A 380 -11.68 -9.81 -13.31
N ILE A 381 -11.28 -10.12 -14.54
CA ILE A 381 -12.14 -10.80 -15.52
C ILE A 381 -12.46 -12.23 -15.07
N ALA A 382 -11.50 -12.96 -14.53
CA ALA A 382 -11.72 -14.32 -14.04
C ALA A 382 -12.68 -14.38 -12.85
N ASN A 383 -12.65 -13.35 -12.00
CA ASN A 383 -13.52 -13.22 -10.83
C ASN A 383 -14.89 -12.60 -11.15
N SER A 384 -15.03 -11.96 -12.32
CA SER A 384 -16.31 -11.44 -12.80
C SER A 384 -17.08 -12.59 -13.45
N ARG A 385 -18.27 -12.93 -12.93
CA ARG A 385 -19.16 -13.89 -13.61
C ARG A 385 -19.50 -13.33 -15.00
N ILE A 386 -19.05 -14.01 -16.06
CA ILE A 386 -19.34 -13.66 -17.46
C ILE A 386 -20.79 -13.96 -17.80
#